data_AF-A0A353VLI2-F1
#
_entry.id   AF-A0A353VLI2-F1
#
_cell.length_a   1.000
_cell.length_b   1.000
_cell.length_c   1.000
_cell.angle_alpha   90.00
_cell.angle_beta   90.00
_cell.angle_gamma   90.00
#
_symmetry.space_group_name_H-M   'P 1'
#
loop_
_entity.id
_entity.type
_entity.pdbx_description
1 polymer ?
#
loop_
_entity_poly.entity_id
_entity_poly.type
_entity_poly.pdbx_seq_one_letter_code
_entity_poly.pdbx_strand_id
1 'polypeptide(L)'
;MENYTSITEFMQKYGTREACYQHLYDLKWSQGYQCLKCEHPHWVKGRKWHYRKCQRCHYDESSTANTLFHKLKFPIEKAFMITYQLSTMKKGMSSCEISRQYGIHQETAWYFRRKVQRAMQSLVIQSLRDNVEVDEAMIGGVETGRKGRSKGKKRKIQIAAEVGYPEDDKP
;
A
#
# COMPACT_ATOMS: atom_id res chain seq x y z
N MET A 1 -0.37 7.91 6.98
CA MET A 1 0.43 7.24 8.03
C MET A 1 1.19 8.34 8.73
N GLU A 2 1.12 8.44 10.06
CA GLU A 2 1.99 9.35 10.81
C GLU A 2 3.44 9.11 10.40
N ASN A 3 4.23 10.18 10.25
CA ASN A 3 5.64 10.11 9.89
C ASN A 3 6.42 9.48 11.05
N TYR A 4 6.58 8.16 11.03
CA TYR A 4 7.49 7.49 11.95
C TYR A 4 8.92 7.70 11.47
N THR A 5 9.75 8.30 12.32
CA THR A 5 11.09 8.77 11.95
C THR A 5 12.09 7.60 11.97
N SER A 6 11.81 6.52 12.71
CA SER A 6 12.67 5.34 12.76
C SER A 6 11.94 3.99 12.82
N ILE A 7 12.64 2.94 12.39
CA ILE A 7 12.15 1.54 12.47
C ILE A 7 11.95 1.09 13.93
N THR A 8 12.75 1.61 14.86
CA THR A 8 12.67 1.26 16.28
C THR A 8 11.38 1.76 16.90
N GLU A 9 11.01 3.03 16.63
CA GLU A 9 9.73 3.60 17.05
C GLU A 9 8.55 2.80 16.48
N PHE A 10 8.64 2.42 15.20
CA PHE A 10 7.62 1.60 14.56
C PHE A 10 7.46 0.23 15.24
N MET A 11 8.57 -0.44 15.57
CA MET A 11 8.55 -1.73 16.27
C MET A 11 8.04 -1.61 17.70
N GLN A 12 8.34 -0.51 18.39
CA GLN A 12 7.80 -0.29 19.73
C GLN A 12 6.27 -0.12 19.70
N LYS A 13 5.74 0.55 18.67
CA LYS A 13 4.30 0.82 18.54
C LYS A 13 3.52 -0.35 17.92
N TYR A 14 4.11 -1.08 16.98
CA TYR A 14 3.42 -2.09 16.15
C TYR A 14 4.12 -3.47 16.15
N GLY A 15 5.05 -3.72 17.06
CA GLY A 15 5.79 -4.98 17.13
C GLY A 15 4.94 -6.16 17.61
N THR A 16 3.79 -5.91 18.24
CA THR A 16 2.88 -6.96 18.71
C THR A 16 1.63 -7.07 17.85
N ARG A 17 1.09 -8.29 17.81
CA ARG A 17 -0.16 -8.60 17.13
C ARG A 17 -1.31 -7.74 17.67
N GLU A 18 -1.39 -7.61 18.98
CA GLU A 18 -2.43 -6.88 19.69
C GLU A 18 -2.40 -5.40 19.33
N ALA A 19 -1.21 -4.77 19.35
CA ALA A 19 -1.07 -3.37 18.99
C ALA A 19 -1.47 -3.09 17.53
N CYS A 20 -1.12 -3.99 16.60
CA CYS A 20 -1.55 -3.89 15.20
C CYS A 20 -3.08 -3.94 15.07
N TYR A 21 -3.74 -4.91 15.70
CA TYR A 21 -5.20 -5.02 15.65
C TYR A 21 -5.90 -3.86 16.35
N GLN A 22 -5.35 -3.36 17.45
CA GLN A 22 -5.89 -2.24 18.22
C GLN A 22 -5.86 -0.98 17.37
N HIS A 23 -4.72 -0.71 16.73
CA HIS A 23 -4.59 0.43 15.84
C HIS A 23 -5.59 0.38 14.67
N LEU A 24 -5.77 -0.78 14.03
CA LEU A 24 -6.79 -0.92 12.99
C LEU A 24 -8.21 -0.77 13.51
N TYR A 25 -8.47 -1.26 14.73
CA TYR A 25 -9.78 -1.15 15.38
C TYR A 25 -10.13 0.32 15.62
N ASP A 26 -9.22 1.07 16.22
CA ASP A 26 -9.41 2.48 16.53
C ASP A 26 -9.51 3.31 15.26
N LEU A 27 -8.63 3.08 14.28
CA LEU A 27 -8.65 3.81 13.01
C LEU A 27 -9.96 3.59 12.26
N LYS A 28 -10.39 2.33 12.12
CA LYS A 28 -11.56 1.95 11.31
C LYS A 28 -12.87 2.53 11.85
N TRP A 29 -13.01 2.59 13.18
CA TRP A 29 -14.25 3.03 13.82
C TRP A 29 -14.09 4.33 14.61
N SER A 30 -13.05 5.12 14.29
CA SER A 30 -12.79 6.43 14.89
C SER A 30 -13.94 7.41 14.65
N GLN A 31 -14.60 7.32 13.49
CA GLN A 31 -15.75 8.15 13.11
C GLN A 31 -17.10 7.51 13.48
N GLY A 32 -17.10 6.46 14.30
CA GLY A 32 -18.29 5.70 14.66
C GLY A 32 -18.42 4.37 13.93
N TYR A 33 -19.43 3.58 14.33
CA TYR A 33 -19.79 2.33 13.67
C TYR A 33 -21.04 2.50 12.84
N GLN A 34 -21.00 1.98 11.62
CA GLN A 34 -22.17 1.79 10.78
C GLN A 34 -22.04 0.44 10.10
N CYS A 35 -23.06 -0.40 10.23
CA CYS A 35 -23.01 -1.74 9.65
C CYS A 35 -22.98 -1.66 8.11
N LEU A 36 -21.98 -2.27 7.47
CA LEU A 36 -21.86 -2.31 6.01
C LEU A 36 -22.96 -3.10 5.28
N LYS A 37 -23.81 -3.84 6.01
CA LYS A 37 -24.89 -4.65 5.43
C LYS A 37 -26.27 -4.04 5.57
N CYS A 38 -26.54 -3.31 6.66
CA CYS A 38 -27.88 -2.80 6.96
C CYS A 38 -27.88 -1.40 7.57
N GLU A 39 -26.72 -0.73 7.60
CA GLU A 39 -26.53 0.66 8.05
C GLU A 39 -26.89 0.94 9.51
N HIS A 40 -27.19 -0.11 10.29
CA HIS A 40 -27.53 0.04 11.70
C HIS A 40 -26.30 0.51 12.52
N PRO A 41 -26.43 1.54 13.37
CA PRO A 41 -25.31 2.17 14.06
C PRO A 41 -24.89 1.46 15.36
N HIS A 42 -25.71 0.53 15.88
CA HIS A 42 -25.40 -0.18 17.11
C HIS A 42 -24.70 -1.52 16.86
N TRP A 43 -23.75 -1.82 17.73
CA TRP A 43 -22.92 -3.01 17.68
C TRP A 43 -22.72 -3.59 19.08
N VAL A 44 -22.35 -4.87 19.09
CA VAL A 44 -21.87 -5.60 20.26
C VAL A 44 -20.54 -6.24 19.94
N LYS A 45 -19.79 -6.66 20.97
CA LYS A 45 -18.54 -7.39 20.81
C LYS A 45 -18.75 -8.58 19.88
N GLY A 46 -17.94 -8.65 18.81
CA GLY A 46 -17.98 -9.75 17.86
C GLY A 46 -17.26 -11.00 18.38
N ARG A 47 -16.97 -11.93 17.47
CA ARG A 47 -16.25 -13.19 17.79
C ARG A 47 -14.88 -13.00 18.43
N LYS A 48 -14.22 -11.86 18.19
CA LYS A 48 -12.93 -11.48 18.79
C LYS A 48 -13.04 -10.04 19.27
N TRP A 49 -12.13 -9.64 20.16
CA TRP A 49 -12.13 -8.30 20.73
C TRP A 49 -12.00 -7.19 19.67
N HIS A 50 -11.29 -7.45 18.57
CA HIS A 50 -11.12 -6.50 17.45
C HIS A 50 -12.20 -6.63 16.37
N TYR A 51 -13.39 -7.13 16.74
CA TYR A 51 -14.54 -7.29 15.85
C TYR A 51 -15.75 -6.57 16.43
N ARG A 52 -16.59 -6.02 15.54
CA ARG A 52 -17.89 -5.43 15.89
C ARG A 52 -19.00 -6.20 15.17
N LYS A 53 -19.92 -6.76 15.94
CA LYS A 53 -21.09 -7.48 15.42
C LYS A 53 -22.31 -6.57 15.46
N CYS A 54 -22.99 -6.43 14.33
CA CYS A 54 -24.22 -5.65 14.24
C CYS A 54 -25.33 -6.29 15.10
N GLN A 55 -26.04 -5.47 15.89
CA GLN A 55 -27.17 -5.95 16.68
C GLN A 55 -28.37 -6.38 15.82
N ARG A 56 -28.57 -5.74 14.67
CA ARG A 56 -29.74 -5.97 13.79
C ARG A 56 -29.59 -7.16 12.85
N CYS A 57 -28.53 -7.19 12.05
CA CYS A 57 -28.34 -8.24 11.02
C CYS A 57 -27.30 -9.30 11.42
N HIS A 58 -26.72 -9.18 12.62
CA HIS A 58 -25.70 -10.09 13.15
C HIS A 58 -24.42 -10.22 12.29
N TYR A 59 -24.21 -9.32 11.32
CA TYR A 59 -22.98 -9.25 10.55
C TYR A 59 -21.80 -8.93 11.48
N ASP A 60 -20.79 -9.81 11.46
CA ASP A 60 -19.61 -9.72 12.31
C ASP A 60 -18.41 -9.21 11.50
N GLU A 61 -17.96 -8.00 11.80
CA GLU A 61 -16.97 -7.28 11.01
C GLU A 61 -15.63 -7.19 11.75
N SER A 62 -14.54 -7.62 11.10
CA SER A 62 -13.19 -7.50 11.65
C SER A 62 -12.61 -6.10 11.45
N SER A 63 -11.68 -5.70 12.33
CA SER A 63 -10.88 -4.47 12.12
C SER A 63 -10.07 -4.47 10.82
N THR A 64 -9.75 -5.66 10.29
CA THR A 64 -9.08 -5.83 8.99
C THR A 64 -10.05 -5.88 7.80
N ALA A 65 -11.36 -5.95 8.02
CA ALA A 65 -12.33 -6.09 6.94
C ALA A 65 -12.35 -4.83 6.06
N ASN A 66 -12.39 -4.99 4.74
CA ASN A 66 -12.41 -3.87 3.79
C ASN A 66 -11.22 -2.88 3.93
N THR A 67 -10.09 -3.34 4.47
CA THR A 67 -8.85 -2.55 4.54
C THR A 67 -7.73 -3.18 3.71
N LEU A 68 -6.57 -2.50 3.66
CA LEU A 68 -5.32 -3.06 3.15
C LEU A 68 -5.00 -4.44 3.75
N PHE A 69 -5.42 -4.72 4.98
CA PHE A 69 -5.17 -5.97 5.68
C PHE A 69 -6.30 -7.01 5.53
N HIS A 70 -7.28 -6.75 4.66
CA HIS A 70 -8.37 -7.69 4.40
C HIS A 70 -7.87 -9.04 3.87
N LYS A 71 -8.40 -10.14 4.43
CA LYS A 71 -8.10 -11.54 4.08
C LYS A 71 -6.60 -11.90 4.15
N LEU A 72 -5.86 -11.28 5.07
CA LEU A 72 -4.45 -11.59 5.30
C LEU A 72 -4.25 -13.09 5.61
N LYS A 73 -3.24 -13.70 4.98
CA LYS A 73 -2.91 -15.13 5.10
C LYS A 73 -1.64 -15.41 5.91
N PHE A 74 -1.08 -14.37 6.51
CA PHE A 74 0.13 -14.42 7.33
C PHE A 74 -0.04 -13.45 8.53
N PRO A 75 0.87 -13.46 9.51
CA PRO A 75 0.72 -12.64 10.72
C PRO A 75 0.65 -11.12 10.44
N ILE A 76 -0.15 -10.41 11.23
CA ILE A 76 -0.50 -8.99 10.97
C ILE A 76 0.69 -8.06 11.23
N GLU A 77 1.50 -8.38 12.23
CA GLU A 77 2.72 -7.67 12.61
C GLU A 77 3.74 -7.67 11.46
N LYS A 78 3.87 -8.79 10.74
CA LYS A 78 4.68 -8.87 9.51
C LYS A 78 4.10 -7.99 8.41
N ALA A 79 2.78 -7.97 8.25
CA ALA A 79 2.12 -7.15 7.23
C ALA A 79 2.31 -5.65 7.50
N PHE A 80 2.24 -5.24 8.77
CA PHE A 80 2.53 -3.88 9.20
C PHE A 80 3.96 -3.48 8.85
N MET A 81 4.93 -4.32 9.21
CA MET A 81 6.34 -4.05 8.92
C MET A 81 6.63 -4.00 7.41
N ILE A 82 6.08 -4.93 6.62
CA ILE A 82 6.21 -4.91 5.15
C ILE A 82 5.61 -3.62 4.58
N THR A 83 4.45 -3.17 5.09
CA THR A 83 3.82 -1.92 4.67
C THR A 83 4.71 -0.72 5.00
N TYR A 84 5.27 -0.67 6.21
CA TYR A 84 6.21 0.36 6.63
C TYR A 84 7.44 0.43 5.71
N GLN A 85 8.10 -0.70 5.46
CA GLN A 85 9.26 -0.74 4.57
C GLN A 85 8.93 -0.32 3.14
N LEU A 86 7.83 -0.83 2.57
CA LEU A 86 7.41 -0.43 1.23
C LEU A 86 7.06 1.06 1.13
N SER A 87 6.62 1.68 2.24
CA SER A 87 6.30 3.12 2.29
C SER A 87 7.51 4.03 2.51
N THR A 88 8.59 3.52 3.11
CA THR A 88 9.77 4.32 3.53
C THR A 88 10.99 4.09 2.65
N MET A 89 11.12 2.92 2.02
CA MET A 89 12.28 2.59 1.20
C MET A 89 12.17 3.15 -0.22
N LYS A 90 13.08 4.06 -0.59
CA LYS A 90 13.14 4.67 -1.94
C LYS A 90 13.20 3.64 -3.09
N LYS A 91 13.90 2.52 -2.90
CA LYS A 91 14.06 1.47 -3.92
C LYS A 91 12.92 0.43 -3.90
N GLY A 92 11.98 0.52 -2.96
CA GLY A 92 11.02 -0.54 -2.66
C GLY A 92 11.70 -1.85 -2.23
N MET A 93 10.93 -2.94 -2.20
CA MET A 93 11.43 -4.28 -1.88
C MET A 93 10.82 -5.31 -2.83
N SER A 94 11.62 -6.25 -3.35
CA SER A 94 11.14 -7.33 -4.22
C SER A 94 10.31 -8.36 -3.44
N SER A 95 9.44 -9.11 -4.12
CA SER A 95 8.66 -10.18 -3.46
C SER A 95 9.56 -11.30 -2.95
N CYS A 96 10.68 -11.58 -3.62
CA CYS A 96 11.67 -12.55 -3.19
C CYS A 96 12.39 -12.10 -1.91
N GLU A 97 12.77 -10.83 -1.81
CA GLU A 97 13.36 -10.26 -0.58
C GLU A 97 12.36 -10.29 0.58
N ILE A 98 11.11 -9.86 0.35
CA ILE A 98 10.05 -9.94 1.37
C ILE A 98 9.88 -11.40 1.84
N SER A 99 9.84 -12.34 0.91
CA SER A 99 9.71 -13.77 1.21
C SER A 99 10.84 -14.27 2.12
N ARG A 100 12.09 -13.94 1.77
CA ARG A 100 13.29 -14.33 2.53
C ARG A 100 13.33 -13.68 3.91
N GLN A 101 13.04 -12.39 3.99
CA GLN A 101 13.14 -11.61 5.24
C GLN A 101 12.02 -11.94 6.22
N TYR A 102 10.80 -12.16 5.73
CA TYR A 102 9.62 -12.36 6.58
C TYR A 102 9.19 -13.83 6.69
N GLY A 103 9.85 -14.75 5.98
CA GLY A 103 9.50 -16.17 5.98
C GLY A 103 8.07 -16.42 5.49
N ILE A 104 7.64 -15.72 4.44
CA ILE A 104 6.33 -15.92 3.80
C ILE A 104 6.51 -16.44 2.38
N HIS A 105 5.53 -17.18 1.86
CA HIS A 105 5.59 -17.67 0.48
C HIS A 105 5.73 -16.50 -0.52
N GLN A 106 6.58 -16.65 -1.54
CA GLN A 106 6.90 -15.59 -2.49
C GLN A 106 5.67 -15.04 -3.20
N GLU A 107 4.72 -15.91 -3.56
CA GLU A 107 3.47 -15.47 -4.17
C GLU A 107 2.64 -14.61 -3.20
N THR A 108 2.55 -15.00 -1.92
CA THR A 108 1.85 -14.23 -0.88
C THR A 108 2.50 -12.86 -0.70
N ALA A 109 3.84 -12.81 -0.67
CA ALA A 109 4.59 -11.56 -0.64
C ALA A 109 4.27 -10.68 -1.85
N TRP A 110 4.21 -11.27 -3.05
CA TRP A 110 3.88 -10.55 -4.27
C TRP A 110 2.44 -10.00 -4.27
N TYR A 111 1.45 -10.81 -3.90
CA TYR A 111 0.06 -10.36 -3.76
C TYR A 111 -0.07 -9.21 -2.76
N PHE A 112 0.57 -9.35 -1.59
CA PHE A 112 0.50 -8.33 -0.55
C PHE A 112 1.22 -7.04 -0.97
N ARG A 113 2.43 -7.13 -1.52
CA ARG A 113 3.18 -5.99 -2.06
C ARG A 113 2.34 -5.19 -3.07
N ARG A 114 1.70 -5.86 -4.03
CA ARG A 114 0.84 -5.19 -5.01
C ARG A 114 -0.36 -4.50 -4.35
N LYS A 115 -0.95 -5.13 -3.33
CA LYS A 115 -2.05 -4.54 -2.55
C LYS A 115 -1.62 -3.25 -1.84
N VAL A 116 -0.42 -3.25 -1.23
CA VAL A 116 0.19 -2.06 -0.61
C VAL A 116 0.46 -0.97 -1.66
N GLN A 117 1.12 -1.32 -2.77
CA GLN A 117 1.45 -0.36 -3.83
C GLN A 117 0.20 0.29 -4.44
N ARG A 118 -0.86 -0.50 -4.66
CA ARG A 118 -2.14 0.04 -5.16
C ARG A 118 -2.79 1.01 -4.16
N ALA A 119 -2.74 0.69 -2.86
CA ALA A 119 -3.25 1.57 -1.81
C ALA A 119 -2.42 2.87 -1.70
N MET A 120 -1.11 2.80 -1.92
CA MET A 120 -0.25 4.00 -1.98
C MET A 120 -0.54 4.84 -3.22
N GLN A 121 -0.73 4.23 -4.40
CA GLN A 121 -1.07 4.97 -5.62
C GLN A 121 -2.39 5.75 -5.48
N SER A 122 -3.40 5.19 -4.82
CA SER A 122 -4.66 5.92 -4.58
C SER A 122 -4.50 7.13 -3.67
N LEU A 123 -3.41 7.24 -2.91
CA LEU A 123 -3.08 8.40 -2.08
C LEU A 123 -2.19 9.42 -2.81
N VAL A 124 -1.50 9.01 -3.88
CA VAL A 124 -0.50 9.79 -4.63
C VAL A 124 -1.02 10.12 -6.04
N ILE A 125 -2.32 10.34 -6.20
CA ILE A 125 -2.80 11.13 -7.36
C ILE A 125 -2.68 12.60 -6.98
N GLN A 126 -1.44 13.06 -6.82
CA GLN A 126 -1.14 14.48 -6.99
C GLN A 126 -0.90 14.67 -8.48
N SER A 127 -1.74 15.47 -9.13
CA SER A 127 -1.42 15.97 -10.47
C SER A 127 -0.09 16.70 -10.38
N LEU A 128 0.81 16.44 -11.33
CA LEU A 128 2.00 17.27 -11.53
C LEU A 128 1.51 18.70 -11.83
N ARG A 129 1.94 19.71 -11.07
CA ARG A 129 1.35 21.06 -11.13
C ARG A 129 2.25 22.09 -11.78
N ASP A 130 3.55 21.96 -11.58
CA ASP A 130 4.55 22.93 -12.02
C ASP A 130 5.12 22.51 -13.38
N ASN A 131 6.38 22.84 -13.67
CA ASN A 131 6.99 22.54 -14.96
C ASN A 131 7.14 21.02 -15.12
N VAL A 132 6.37 20.43 -16.03
CA VAL A 132 6.42 19.00 -16.30
C VAL A 132 7.25 18.75 -17.54
N GLU A 133 8.42 18.14 -17.37
CA GLU A 133 9.15 17.56 -18.48
C GLU A 133 8.62 16.17 -18.78
N VAL A 134 8.35 15.90 -20.05
CA VAL A 134 7.88 14.60 -20.54
C VAL A 134 8.90 14.04 -21.51
N ASP A 135 9.48 12.90 -21.16
CA ASP A 135 10.35 12.15 -22.06
C ASP A 135 9.70 10.83 -22.47
N GLU A 136 10.11 10.31 -23.62
CA GLU A 136 9.68 9.04 -24.15
C GLU A 136 10.85 8.07 -24.31
N ALA A 137 10.64 6.86 -23.79
CA ALA A 137 11.57 5.75 -23.93
C ALA A 137 10.88 4.57 -24.61
N MET A 138 11.66 3.79 -25.37
CA MET A 138 11.21 2.54 -25.97
C MET A 138 11.87 1.37 -25.22
N ILE A 139 11.07 0.54 -24.55
CA ILE A 139 11.55 -0.63 -23.81
C ILE A 139 11.30 -1.91 -24.63
N GLY A 140 12.38 -2.65 -24.91
CA GLY A 140 12.36 -3.96 -25.55
C GLY A 140 13.75 -4.37 -26.06
N GLY A 141 13.91 -5.65 -26.43
CA GLY A 141 15.18 -6.22 -26.90
C GLY A 141 15.63 -5.69 -28.26
N VAL A 142 16.86 -6.02 -28.66
CA VAL A 142 17.39 -5.70 -30.00
C VAL A 142 16.58 -6.42 -31.05
N GLU A 143 16.19 -5.72 -32.12
CA GLU A 143 15.43 -6.28 -33.23
C GLU A 143 16.31 -6.32 -34.48
N THR A 144 16.51 -7.50 -35.06
CA THR A 144 17.29 -7.70 -36.28
C THR A 144 16.69 -6.89 -37.43
N GLY A 145 17.52 -6.11 -38.12
CA GLY A 145 17.08 -5.22 -39.22
C GLY A 145 16.45 -3.90 -38.76
N ARG A 146 16.39 -3.61 -37.46
CA ARG A 146 15.80 -2.37 -36.91
C ARG A 146 16.80 -1.63 -36.01
N LYS A 147 17.01 -0.35 -36.31
CA LYS A 147 18.01 0.49 -35.63
C LYS A 147 17.42 1.12 -34.36
N GLY A 148 18.13 1.04 -33.24
CA GLY A 148 17.88 1.85 -32.03
C GLY A 148 16.44 1.85 -31.50
N ARG A 149 15.87 3.04 -31.31
CA ARG A 149 14.50 3.31 -30.78
C ARG A 149 13.37 3.10 -31.81
N SER A 150 13.63 2.46 -32.95
CA SER A 150 12.61 2.25 -33.98
C SER A 150 11.38 1.49 -33.48
N LYS A 151 10.21 1.83 -34.03
CA LYS A 151 8.93 1.18 -33.70
C LYS A 151 8.95 -0.27 -34.18
N GLY A 152 8.64 -1.17 -33.26
CA GLY A 152 8.61 -2.60 -33.48
C GLY A 152 7.77 -3.31 -32.43
N LYS A 153 8.25 -4.45 -31.90
CA LYS A 153 7.64 -5.10 -30.73
C LYS A 153 7.96 -4.38 -29.41
N LYS A 154 8.85 -3.38 -29.45
CA LYS A 154 9.19 -2.51 -28.31
C LYS A 154 7.98 -1.73 -27.82
N ARG A 155 7.83 -1.65 -26.50
CA ARG A 155 6.79 -0.87 -25.83
C ARG A 155 7.26 0.56 -25.65
N LYS A 156 6.44 1.52 -26.08
CA LYS A 156 6.64 2.93 -25.74
C LYS A 156 6.25 3.17 -24.28
N ILE A 157 7.09 3.89 -23.57
CA ILE A 157 6.86 4.38 -22.20
C ILE A 157 7.03 5.89 -22.24
N GLN A 158 6.11 6.59 -21.60
CA GLN A 158 6.19 8.03 -21.38
C GLN A 158 6.41 8.24 -19.88
N ILE A 159 7.40 9.06 -19.55
CA ILE A 159 7.73 9.43 -18.18
C ILE A 159 7.52 10.94 -18.11
N ALA A 160 6.68 11.36 -17.16
CA ALA A 160 6.46 12.77 -16.85
C ALA A 160 7.02 13.04 -15.46
N ALA A 161 7.85 14.07 -15.34
CA ALA A 161 8.46 14.48 -14.08
C ALA A 161 8.29 15.99 -13.88
N GLU A 162 7.98 16.38 -12.66
CA GLU A 162 7.93 17.78 -12.25
C GLU A 162 9.37 18.26 -11.95
N VAL A 163 9.78 19.35 -12.59
CA VAL A 163 11.13 19.92 -12.52
C VAL A 163 11.04 21.29 -11.86
N GLY A 164 11.74 21.45 -10.74
CA GLY A 164 11.93 22.74 -10.11
C GLY A 164 13.12 23.46 -10.75
N TYR A 165 12.87 24.45 -11.61
CA TYR A 165 13.92 25.36 -12.06
C TYR A 165 14.18 26.41 -10.96
N PRO A 166 15.45 26.73 -10.64
CA PRO A 166 15.77 27.97 -9.94
C PRO A 166 15.17 29.16 -10.70
N GLU A 167 14.77 30.23 -10.01
CA GLU A 167 14.06 31.37 -10.63
C GLU A 167 14.83 32.03 -11.79
N ASP A 168 16.15 31.80 -11.88
CA ASP A 168 17.06 32.36 -12.87
C ASP A 168 17.25 31.52 -14.15
N ASP A 169 16.64 30.33 -14.25
CA ASP A 169 16.90 29.38 -15.36
C ASP A 169 15.60 28.75 -15.92
N LYS A 170 14.52 29.53 -15.97
CA LYS A 170 13.30 29.15 -16.71
C LYS A 170 13.58 29.21 -18.23
N PRO A 171 13.19 28.19 -19.01
CA PRO A 171 13.37 28.17 -20.46
C PRO A 171 12.51 29.20 -21.20
#